data_AF-A0A2M7LK97-F1
#
_entry.id   AF-A0A2M7LK97-F1
#
_cell.length_a   1.000
_cell.length_b   1.000
_cell.length_c   1.000
_cell.angle_alpha   90.00
_cell.angle_beta   90.00
_cell.angle_gamma   90.00
#
_symmetry.space_group_name_H-M   'P 1'
#
loop_
_entity.id
_entity.type
_entity.pdbx_description
1 polymer ?
#
loop_
_entity_poly.entity_id
_entity_poly.type
_entity_poly.pdbx_seq_one_letter_code
_entity_poly.pdbx_strand_id
1 'polypeptide(L)'
;MTPKLHIRETYTNPHSFHIFYSHKEKNNFHHIPQELRQSFEMKARQEEFSGKKDELLHLEQVTKEGIMHIVVVGLGEKTKSDEKIVRDQTIKAIQLARKVKANEVGIHIKNIPKKTQHVVEGALLGDYSFDTFKSIEHKKKHPHISDMYLVTSGSSETDNLMKKGINAAHANIL
;
A
#
# COMPACT_ATOMS: atom_id res chain seq x y z
N MET A 1 5.79 3.97 -16.70
CA MET A 1 4.75 3.06 -17.22
C MET A 1 3.65 3.08 -16.17
N THR A 2 2.38 3.16 -16.54
CA THR A 2 1.30 3.19 -15.53
C THR A 2 1.01 1.76 -15.07
N PRO A 3 1.01 1.46 -13.76
CA PRO A 3 0.67 0.14 -13.26
C PRO A 3 -0.78 -0.21 -13.60
N LYS A 4 -1.06 -1.50 -13.82
CA LYS A 4 -2.43 -2.00 -13.98
C LYS A 4 -3.06 -2.12 -12.60
N LEU A 5 -4.25 -1.54 -12.43
CA LEU A 5 -5.03 -1.68 -11.19
C LEU A 5 -6.09 -2.76 -11.33
N HIS A 6 -6.17 -3.61 -10.32
CA HIS A 6 -7.13 -4.71 -10.21
C HIS A 6 -7.85 -4.64 -8.87
N ILE A 7 -9.11 -5.07 -8.83
CA ILE A 7 -9.85 -5.27 -7.58
C ILE A 7 -9.94 -6.77 -7.32
N ARG A 8 -9.67 -7.16 -6.07
CA ARG A 8 -9.75 -8.55 -5.60
C ARG A 8 -10.37 -8.60 -4.21
N GLU A 9 -11.13 -9.65 -3.92
CA GLU A 9 -11.59 -9.90 -2.55
C GLU A 9 -10.47 -10.43 -1.65
N THR A 10 -9.55 -11.19 -2.22
CA THR A 10 -8.38 -11.76 -1.55
C THR A 10 -7.16 -11.65 -2.46
N TYR A 11 -5.99 -11.47 -1.85
CA TYR A 11 -4.71 -11.47 -2.56
C TYR A 11 -3.63 -12.00 -1.61
N THR A 12 -3.07 -13.13 -1.98
CA THR A 12 -2.17 -13.93 -1.13
C THR A 12 -0.90 -14.33 -1.90
N ASN A 13 -0.46 -13.51 -2.86
CA ASN A 13 0.74 -13.82 -3.63
C ASN A 13 1.98 -13.78 -2.71
N PRO A 14 2.67 -14.92 -2.47
CA PRO A 14 3.76 -15.01 -1.51
C PRO A 14 5.06 -14.33 -1.97
N HIS A 15 5.14 -13.81 -3.21
CA HIS A 15 6.27 -13.01 -3.71
C HIS A 15 5.94 -11.52 -3.84
N SER A 16 4.83 -11.10 -3.25
CA SER A 16 4.34 -9.75 -3.44
C SER A 16 4.64 -8.86 -2.24
N PHE A 17 4.45 -7.57 -2.47
CA PHE A 17 4.50 -6.55 -1.44
C PHE A 17 3.08 -6.27 -0.96
N HIS A 18 2.81 -6.45 0.32
CA HIS A 18 1.49 -6.23 0.91
C HIS A 18 1.47 -4.96 1.76
N ILE A 19 0.48 -4.11 1.54
CA ILE A 19 0.26 -2.87 2.30
C ILE A 19 -1.02 -2.99 3.11
N PHE A 20 -0.92 -2.78 4.42
CA PHE A 20 -2.01 -2.71 5.37
C PHE A 20 -2.03 -1.34 6.06
N TYR A 21 -3.16 -0.95 6.63
CA TYR A 21 -3.33 0.37 7.25
C TYR A 21 -3.82 0.27 8.68
N SER A 22 -3.21 1.02 9.59
CA SER A 22 -3.46 0.92 11.01
C SER A 22 -3.59 2.30 11.64
N HIS A 23 -4.68 2.53 12.37
CA HIS A 23 -4.82 3.72 13.22
C HIS A 23 -4.13 3.51 14.56
N LYS A 24 -3.88 4.60 15.28
CA LYS A 24 -3.33 4.59 16.64
C LYS A 24 -4.42 4.24 17.67
N GLU A 25 -4.72 2.95 17.80
CA GLU A 25 -5.67 2.42 18.79
C GLU A 25 -5.06 1.21 19.56
N LYS A 26 -5.85 0.49 20.35
CA LYS A 26 -5.45 -0.85 20.86
C LYS A 26 -6.01 -1.92 19.92
N ASN A 27 -5.21 -2.95 19.63
CA ASN A 27 -5.55 -4.09 18.74
C ASN A 27 -5.83 -3.72 17.27
N ASN A 28 -4.89 -3.03 16.62
CA ASN A 28 -5.12 -2.38 15.33
C ASN A 28 -4.87 -3.28 14.11
N PHE A 29 -4.70 -4.59 14.33
CA PHE A 29 -4.26 -5.55 13.32
C PHE A 29 -5.27 -6.64 13.01
N HIS A 30 -6.52 -6.55 13.51
CA HIS A 30 -7.55 -7.56 13.24
C HIS A 30 -7.89 -7.76 11.76
N HIS A 31 -7.65 -6.74 10.94
CA HIS A 31 -7.86 -6.79 9.49
C HIS A 31 -6.68 -7.46 8.76
N ILE A 32 -5.56 -7.69 9.45
CA ILE A 32 -4.40 -8.41 8.94
C ILE A 32 -4.63 -9.92 9.16
N PRO A 33 -4.32 -10.79 8.16
CA PRO A 33 -4.40 -12.24 8.29
C PRO A 33 -3.72 -12.76 9.56
N GLN A 34 -4.30 -13.79 10.18
CA GLN A 34 -3.86 -14.30 11.48
C GLN A 34 -2.40 -14.75 11.45
N GLU A 35 -1.97 -15.39 10.36
CA GLU A 35 -0.57 -15.85 10.20
C GLU A 35 0.44 -14.70 10.30
N LEU A 36 0.07 -13.51 9.84
CA LEU A 36 0.95 -12.33 9.82
C LEU A 36 0.78 -11.47 11.08
N ARG A 37 -0.40 -11.52 11.69
CA ARG A 37 -0.80 -10.68 12.83
C ARG A 37 0.14 -10.81 14.02
N GLN A 38 0.59 -12.03 14.35
CA GLN A 38 1.42 -12.26 15.53
C GLN A 38 2.72 -11.45 15.50
N SER A 39 3.39 -11.38 14.35
CA SER A 39 4.62 -10.60 14.18
C SER A 39 4.39 -9.10 14.40
N PHE A 40 3.26 -8.57 13.92
CA PHE A 40 2.87 -7.17 14.14
C PHE A 40 2.52 -6.88 15.61
N GLU A 41 1.79 -7.78 16.26
CA GLU A 41 1.44 -7.65 17.67
C GLU A 41 2.69 -7.69 18.57
N MET A 42 3.67 -8.55 18.26
CA MET A 42 4.94 -8.56 18.98
C MET A 42 5.68 -7.23 18.84
N LYS A 43 5.79 -6.71 17.62
CA LYS A 43 6.43 -5.41 17.34
C LYS A 43 5.72 -4.25 18.02
N ALA A 44 4.38 -4.27 18.05
CA ALA A 44 3.60 -3.26 18.75
C ALA A 44 3.76 -3.32 20.27
N ARG A 45 3.88 -4.53 20.85
CA ARG A 45 4.17 -4.69 22.29
C ARG A 45 5.57 -4.21 22.67
N GLN A 46 6.51 -4.26 21.73
CA GLN A 46 7.85 -3.69 21.88
C GLN A 46 7.91 -2.18 21.64
N GLU A 47 6.75 -1.52 21.46
CA GLU A 47 6.61 -0.10 21.12
C GLU A 47 7.29 0.32 19.80
N GLU A 48 7.67 -0.65 18.95
CA GLU A 48 8.28 -0.37 17.64
C GLU A 48 7.26 0.13 16.61
N PHE A 49 5.96 -0.10 16.86
CA PHE A 49 4.88 0.42 16.03
C PHE A 49 3.62 0.63 16.85
N SER A 50 2.97 1.77 16.67
CA SER A 50 1.74 2.12 17.38
C SER A 50 0.61 2.56 16.45
N GLY A 51 0.88 2.70 15.15
CA GLY A 51 -0.05 3.25 14.18
C GLY A 51 -0.09 4.79 14.19
N LYS A 52 0.94 5.45 14.77
CA LYS A 52 1.06 6.92 14.67
C LYS A 52 1.19 7.33 13.20
N LYS A 53 0.77 8.55 12.90
CA LYS A 53 0.98 9.13 11.58
C LYS A 53 2.47 9.08 11.24
N ASP A 54 2.78 8.76 9.98
CA ASP A 54 4.14 8.66 9.46
C ASP A 54 4.95 7.42 9.92
N GLU A 55 4.37 6.53 10.71
CA GLU A 55 4.98 5.22 10.99
C GLU A 55 4.78 4.25 9.82
N LEU A 56 5.86 3.54 9.46
CA LEU A 56 5.86 2.44 8.49
C LEU A 56 6.58 1.26 9.14
N LEU A 57 5.85 0.20 9.44
CA LEU A 57 6.46 -1.06 9.89
C LEU A 57 6.60 -1.99 8.70
N HIS A 58 7.83 -2.30 8.33
CA HIS A 58 8.17 -3.21 7.23
C HIS A 58 8.71 -4.52 7.82
N LEU A 59 8.05 -5.63 7.46
CA LEU A 59 8.47 -6.98 7.79
C LEU A 59 8.76 -7.75 6.50
N GLU A 60 9.69 -8.67 6.60
CA GLU A 60 10.03 -9.61 5.53
C GLU A 60 9.79 -11.03 6.05
N GLN A 61 9.16 -11.85 5.22
CA GLN A 61 8.93 -13.25 5.51
C GLN A 61 9.46 -14.08 4.35
N VAL A 62 10.37 -15.00 4.66
CA VAL A 62 10.84 -15.99 3.70
C VAL A 62 9.76 -17.06 3.55
N THR A 63 9.28 -17.22 2.32
CA THR A 63 8.35 -18.27 1.90
C THR A 63 9.11 -19.32 1.10
N LYS A 64 8.44 -20.43 0.72
CA LYS A 64 9.10 -21.44 -0.12
C LYS A 64 9.37 -20.89 -1.52
N GLU A 65 8.58 -19.90 -1.91
CA GLU A 65 8.57 -19.34 -3.24
C GLU A 65 9.46 -18.08 -3.30
N GLY A 66 9.59 -17.28 -2.24
CA GLY A 66 10.50 -16.13 -2.24
C GLY A 66 10.48 -15.32 -0.95
N ILE A 67 10.62 -13.99 -1.09
CA ILE A 67 10.49 -13.05 0.04
C ILE A 67 9.17 -12.30 -0.12
N MET A 68 8.31 -12.43 0.88
CA MET A 68 7.10 -11.65 1.02
C MET A 68 7.43 -10.41 1.85
N HIS A 69 7.14 -9.23 1.31
CA HIS A 69 7.27 -7.98 2.05
C HIS A 69 5.90 -7.55 2.56
N ILE A 70 5.80 -7.25 3.85
CA ILE A 70 4.55 -6.82 4.46
C ILE A 70 4.79 -5.49 5.15
N VAL A 71 3.98 -4.50 4.81
CA VAL A 71 4.07 -3.15 5.33
C VAL A 71 2.78 -2.77 6.01
N VAL A 72 2.89 -2.26 7.24
CA VAL A 72 1.78 -1.62 7.94
C VAL A 72 2.02 -0.13 8.02
N VAL A 73 1.04 0.61 7.52
CA VAL A 73 1.05 2.07 7.42
C VAL A 73 0.29 2.67 8.59
N GLY A 74 0.96 3.53 9.35
CA GLY A 74 0.36 4.28 10.46
C GLY A 74 -0.43 5.50 9.99
N LEU A 75 -1.73 5.51 10.29
CA LEU A 75 -2.67 6.58 9.92
C LEU A 75 -2.92 7.60 11.03
N GLY A 76 -2.31 7.41 12.20
CA GLY A 76 -2.55 8.25 13.38
C GLY A 76 -3.91 7.98 14.01
N GLU A 77 -4.37 8.93 14.82
CA GLU A 77 -5.67 8.84 15.48
C GLU A 77 -6.80 8.79 14.46
N LYS A 78 -7.74 7.85 14.61
CA LYS A 78 -8.84 7.64 13.66
C LYS A 78 -9.68 8.89 13.40
N THR A 79 -9.90 9.70 14.44
CA THR A 79 -10.64 10.98 14.35
C THR A 79 -9.89 12.08 13.60
N LYS A 80 -8.56 11.96 13.47
CA LYS A 80 -7.68 12.91 12.78
C LYS A 80 -7.19 12.39 11.42
N SER A 81 -7.50 11.14 11.08
CA SER A 81 -7.06 10.52 9.83
C SER A 81 -7.89 10.99 8.65
N ASP A 82 -7.44 12.08 8.03
CA ASP A 82 -8.03 12.63 6.82
C ASP A 82 -7.56 11.89 5.55
N GLU A 83 -8.16 12.29 4.44
CA GLU A 83 -7.87 11.86 3.07
C GLU A 83 -6.41 12.08 2.67
N LYS A 84 -5.83 13.22 3.04
CA LYS A 84 -4.47 13.62 2.69
C LYS A 84 -3.46 12.72 3.38
N ILE A 85 -3.67 12.40 4.65
CA ILE A 85 -2.83 11.48 5.43
C ILE A 85 -2.81 10.12 4.73
N VAL A 86 -3.97 9.56 4.40
CA VAL A 86 -4.03 8.25 3.72
C VAL A 86 -3.25 8.29 2.40
N ARG A 87 -3.48 9.29 1.55
CA ARG A 87 -2.76 9.45 0.28
C ARG A 87 -1.24 9.51 0.48
N ASP A 88 -0.79 10.43 1.32
CA ASP A 88 0.64 10.71 1.52
C ASP A 88 1.36 9.51 2.15
N GLN A 89 0.69 8.76 3.03
CA GLN A 89 1.28 7.54 3.59
C GLN A 89 1.32 6.39 2.57
N THR A 90 0.30 6.26 1.72
CA THR A 90 0.32 5.28 0.62
C THR A 90 1.47 5.56 -0.35
N ILE A 91 1.75 6.83 -0.66
CA ILE A 91 2.91 7.24 -1.48
C ILE A 91 4.20 6.65 -0.90
N LYS A 92 4.43 6.82 0.41
CA LYS A 92 5.64 6.32 1.06
C LYS A 92 5.73 4.79 1.02
N ALA A 93 4.61 4.09 1.23
CA ALA A 93 4.57 2.64 1.16
C ALA A 93 4.88 2.12 -0.25
N ILE A 94 4.37 2.76 -1.30
CA ILE A 94 4.69 2.42 -2.68
C ILE A 94 6.15 2.74 -3.04
N GLN A 95 6.70 3.86 -2.55
CA GLN A 95 8.12 4.17 -2.74
C GLN A 95 9.02 3.11 -2.09
N LEU A 96 8.62 2.57 -0.94
CA LEU A 96 9.30 1.42 -0.33
C LEU A 96 9.17 0.17 -1.22
N ALA A 97 7.99 -0.11 -1.77
CA ALA A 97 7.78 -1.21 -2.72
C ALA A 97 8.72 -1.11 -3.95
N ARG A 98 8.87 0.10 -4.52
CA ARG A 98 9.83 0.36 -5.60
C ARG A 98 11.28 0.17 -5.18
N LYS A 99 11.65 0.61 -3.96
CA LYS A 99 13.01 0.44 -3.43
C LYS A 99 13.39 -1.02 -3.30
N VAL A 100 12.45 -1.88 -2.90
CA VAL A 100 12.65 -3.34 -2.86
C VAL A 100 12.37 -4.03 -4.20
N LYS A 101 12.09 -3.26 -5.26
CA LYS A 101 11.85 -3.73 -6.64
C LYS A 101 10.68 -4.72 -6.74
N ALA A 102 9.63 -4.49 -5.95
CA ALA A 102 8.40 -5.25 -6.05
C ALA A 102 7.78 -5.08 -7.44
N ASN A 103 7.46 -6.19 -8.11
CA ASN A 103 6.75 -6.18 -9.39
C ASN A 103 5.23 -6.05 -9.19
N GLU A 104 4.71 -6.64 -8.12
CA GLU A 104 3.29 -6.64 -7.77
C GLU A 104 3.07 -6.14 -6.34
N VAL A 105 2.00 -5.38 -6.13
CA VAL A 105 1.63 -4.86 -4.81
C VAL A 105 0.17 -5.16 -4.49
N GLY A 106 -0.09 -5.80 -3.35
CA GLY A 106 -1.42 -5.95 -2.77
C GLY A 106 -1.70 -4.85 -1.75
N ILE A 107 -2.73 -4.05 -1.97
CA ILE A 107 -3.11 -2.92 -1.11
C ILE A 107 -4.42 -3.24 -0.40
N HIS A 108 -4.33 -3.59 0.89
CA HIS A 108 -5.46 -4.08 1.68
C HIS A 108 -6.22 -2.93 2.32
N ILE A 109 -7.42 -2.64 1.80
CA ILE A 109 -8.21 -1.46 2.17
C ILE A 109 -9.56 -1.80 2.81
N LYS A 110 -9.79 -3.08 3.15
CA LYS A 110 -11.06 -3.56 3.75
C LYS A 110 -11.47 -2.79 5.01
N ASN A 111 -10.52 -2.27 5.79
CA ASN A 111 -10.76 -1.49 6.99
C ASN A 111 -10.95 0.02 6.73
N ILE A 112 -10.63 0.51 5.53
CA ILE A 112 -10.75 1.92 5.13
C ILE A 112 -11.40 2.08 3.74
N PRO A 113 -12.50 1.38 3.40
CA PRO A 113 -13.04 1.33 2.04
C PRO A 113 -13.47 2.71 1.51
N LYS A 114 -13.93 3.61 2.39
CA LYS A 114 -14.29 5.00 2.03
C LYS A 114 -13.09 5.85 1.60
N LYS A 115 -11.86 5.43 1.89
CA LYS A 115 -10.62 6.14 1.54
C LYS A 115 -10.00 5.61 0.24
N THR A 116 -10.65 4.69 -0.46
CA THR A 116 -10.17 4.05 -1.71
C THR A 116 -9.61 5.06 -2.72
N GLN A 117 -10.32 6.16 -2.97
CA GLN A 117 -9.87 7.19 -3.92
C GLN A 117 -8.45 7.68 -3.60
N HIS A 118 -8.19 8.01 -2.33
CA HIS A 118 -6.93 8.58 -1.86
C HIS A 118 -5.81 7.54 -1.78
N VAL A 119 -6.17 6.29 -1.48
CA VAL A 119 -5.24 5.16 -1.59
C VAL A 119 -4.79 5.00 -3.04
N VAL A 120 -5.72 4.97 -3.99
CA VAL A 120 -5.40 4.82 -5.43
C VAL A 120 -4.58 5.98 -5.95
N GLU A 121 -4.98 7.21 -5.60
CA GLU A 121 -4.22 8.41 -5.96
C GLU A 121 -2.79 8.34 -5.43
N GLY A 122 -2.63 8.04 -4.14
CA GLY A 122 -1.31 7.92 -3.52
C GLY A 122 -0.49 6.78 -4.10
N ALA A 123 -1.13 5.68 -4.49
CA ALA A 123 -0.41 4.55 -5.05
C ALA A 123 0.18 4.86 -6.42
N LEU A 124 -0.61 5.49 -7.30
CA LEU A 124 -0.16 5.92 -8.62
C LEU A 124 0.91 7.01 -8.53
N LEU A 125 0.73 8.00 -7.64
CA LEU A 125 1.72 9.06 -7.43
C LEU A 125 3.03 8.52 -6.83
N GLY A 126 2.96 7.52 -5.95
CA GLY A 126 4.15 6.92 -5.35
C GLY A 126 4.97 6.11 -6.33
N ASP A 127 4.33 5.49 -7.34
CA ASP A 127 5.03 4.73 -8.37
C ASP A 127 5.62 5.62 -9.45
N TYR A 128 4.97 6.76 -9.74
CA TYR A 128 5.36 7.69 -10.80
C TYR A 128 6.83 8.14 -10.71
N SER A 129 7.51 8.15 -11.87
CA SER A 129 8.76 8.87 -12.10
C SER A 129 8.84 9.38 -13.54
N PHE A 130 9.34 10.60 -13.71
CA PHE A 130 9.55 11.20 -15.02
C PHE A 130 10.82 10.65 -15.69
N ASP A 131 10.66 9.52 -16.39
CA ASP A 131 11.78 8.76 -16.96
C ASP A 131 12.03 9.01 -18.46
N THR A 132 11.37 9.99 -19.08
CA THR A 132 11.46 10.26 -20.52
C THR A 132 12.90 10.37 -21.01
N PHE A 133 13.75 11.05 -20.25
CA PHE A 133 15.16 11.28 -20.60
C PHE A 133 16.15 10.35 -19.88
N LYS A 134 15.65 9.38 -19.10
CA LYS A 134 16.51 8.46 -18.34
C LYS A 134 16.97 7.29 -19.23
N SER A 135 18.22 6.87 -19.03
CA SER A 135 18.80 5.74 -19.75
C SER A 135 18.07 4.44 -19.44
N ILE A 136 18.20 3.46 -20.33
CA ILE A 136 17.64 2.12 -20.13
C ILE A 136 18.20 1.48 -18.85
N GLU A 137 19.50 1.68 -18.57
CA GLU A 137 20.12 1.18 -17.34
C GLU A 137 19.51 1.80 -16.07
N HIS A 138 19.25 3.10 -16.09
CA HIS A 138 18.56 3.77 -14.99
C HIS A 138 17.16 3.19 -14.77
N LYS A 139 16.38 3.00 -15.85
CA LYS A 139 15.04 2.40 -15.80
C LYS A 139 15.06 0.97 -15.25
N LYS A 140 16.08 0.17 -15.58
CA LYS A 140 16.27 -1.18 -15.01
C LYS A 140 16.63 -1.17 -13.53
N LYS A 141 17.39 -0.17 -13.07
CA LYS A 141 17.74 -0.02 -11.65
C LYS A 141 16.56 0.47 -10.80
N HIS A 142 15.63 1.20 -11.42
CA HIS A 142 14.45 1.78 -10.79
C HIS A 142 13.15 1.32 -11.48
N PRO A 143 12.83 0.01 -11.42
CA PRO A 143 11.64 -0.51 -12.07
C PRO A 143 10.36 0.12 -11.50
N HIS A 144 9.35 0.21 -12.36
CA HIS A 144 7.98 0.54 -11.98
C HIS A 144 7.25 -0.74 -11.56
N ILE A 145 6.22 -0.59 -10.73
CA ILE A 145 5.31 -1.68 -10.41
C ILE A 145 4.47 -2.01 -11.64
N SER A 146 4.31 -3.30 -11.95
CA SER A 146 3.51 -3.74 -13.09
C SER A 146 2.03 -3.82 -12.75
N ASP A 147 1.70 -4.38 -11.58
CA ASP A 147 0.33 -4.67 -11.17
C ASP A 147 0.10 -4.28 -9.70
N MET A 148 -1.01 -3.59 -9.45
CA MET A 148 -1.49 -3.22 -8.13
C MET A 148 -2.88 -3.83 -7.90
N TYR A 149 -3.05 -4.52 -6.78
CA TYR A 149 -4.28 -5.21 -6.41
C TYR A 149 -4.91 -4.53 -5.20
N LEU A 150 -6.03 -3.84 -5.39
CA LEU A 150 -6.85 -3.35 -4.28
C LEU A 150 -7.62 -4.53 -3.67
N VAL A 151 -7.28 -4.86 -2.43
CA VAL A 151 -7.92 -5.96 -1.70
C VAL A 151 -9.05 -5.41 -0.84
N THR A 152 -10.28 -5.67 -1.27
CA THR A 152 -11.51 -5.11 -0.71
C THR A 152 -12.68 -6.03 -1.01
N SER A 153 -13.80 -5.93 -0.29
CA SER A 153 -14.96 -6.80 -0.51
C SER A 153 -15.70 -6.56 -1.84
N GLY A 154 -15.22 -5.64 -2.69
CA GLY A 154 -15.83 -5.29 -3.96
C GLY A 154 -17.18 -4.58 -3.80
N SER A 155 -17.31 -3.35 -4.29
CA SER A 155 -18.61 -2.69 -4.36
C SER A 155 -18.62 -1.66 -5.48
N SER A 156 -19.81 -1.36 -6.02
CA SER A 156 -19.98 -0.29 -7.01
C SER A 156 -19.46 1.06 -6.51
N GLU A 157 -19.59 1.34 -5.21
CA GLU A 157 -19.00 2.51 -4.57
C GLU A 157 -17.46 2.47 -4.62
N THR A 158 -16.86 1.33 -4.29
CA THR A 158 -15.40 1.14 -4.33
C THR A 158 -14.86 1.31 -5.76
N ASP A 159 -15.55 0.76 -6.75
CA ASP A 159 -15.20 0.91 -8.16
C ASP A 159 -15.23 2.39 -8.60
N ASN A 160 -16.26 3.12 -8.16
CA ASN A 160 -16.40 4.54 -8.44
C ASN A 160 -15.28 5.36 -7.76
N LEU A 161 -14.93 5.05 -6.52
CA LEU A 161 -13.83 5.69 -5.82
C LEU A 161 -12.48 5.38 -6.48
N MET A 162 -12.26 4.15 -6.94
CA MET A 162 -11.07 3.78 -7.69
C MET A 162 -10.94 4.61 -8.97
N LYS A 163 -12.01 4.71 -9.77
CA LYS A 163 -12.03 5.53 -11.00
C LYS A 163 -11.72 7.00 -10.70
N LYS A 164 -12.30 7.56 -9.62
CA LYS A 164 -11.98 8.92 -9.17
C LYS A 164 -10.50 9.08 -8.80
N GLY A 165 -9.93 8.10 -8.10
CA GLY A 165 -8.51 8.11 -7.71
C GLY A 165 -7.57 8.07 -8.91
N ILE A 166 -7.88 7.25 -9.92
CA ILE A 166 -7.13 7.18 -11.19
C ILE A 166 -7.16 8.55 -11.89
N ASN A 167 -8.33 9.15 -12.03
CA ASN A 167 -8.48 10.45 -12.68
C ASN A 167 -7.74 11.56 -11.93
N ALA A 168 -7.82 11.57 -10.60
CA ALA A 168 -7.10 12.53 -9.76
C ALA A 168 -5.58 12.37 -9.87
N ALA A 169 -5.06 11.14 -9.91
CA ALA A 169 -3.63 10.91 -10.10
C ALA A 169 -3.15 11.42 -11.46
N HIS A 170 -3.87 11.10 -12.54
CA HIS A 170 -3.51 11.56 -13.88
C HIS A 170 -3.52 13.08 -14.01
N ALA A 171 -4.47 13.76 -13.38
CA ALA A 171 -4.53 15.22 -13.36
C ALA A 171 -3.34 15.88 -12.65
N ASN A 172 -2.63 15.15 -11.78
CA ASN A 172 -1.45 15.63 -11.05
C ASN A 172 -0.11 15.17 -11.69
N ILE A 173 -0.16 14.25 -12.65
CA ILE A 173 1.01 13.65 -13.32
C ILE A 173 1.26 14.28 -14.70
N LEU A 174 0.20 14.76 -15.36
CA LEU A 174 0.23 15.49 -16.63
C LEU A 174 0.48 16.97 -16.41
#